data_AF-A0A6N8X9D2-F1
#
_entry.id   AF-A0A6N8X9D2-F1
#
_cell.length_a   1.000
_cell.length_b   1.000
_cell.length_c   1.000
_cell.angle_alpha   90.00
_cell.angle_beta   90.00
_cell.angle_gamma   90.00
#
_symmetry.space_group_name_H-M   'P 1'
#
loop_
_entity.id
_entity.type
_entity.pdbx_description
1 polymer ?
#
loop_
_entity_poly.entity_id
_entity_poly.type
_entity_poly.pdbx_seq_one_letter_code
_entity_poly.pdbx_strand_id
1 'polypeptide(L)'
;AQVRTRSPADGAKVVARAWTDPAYKARLLSDPRSAVPELGYRLSRDADLAVVENTADVHHLVVCTLCSCYPTALLGSPPDWYKSFAYRQRAVVEPRAVLREFGTELDECTRIRVVDSTADLRYLVLPRRPAGSERMNEVELAGLVTRDSMVGVGEAKTP
;
A
#
# COMPACT_ATOMS: atom_id res chain seq x y z
N ALA A 1 18.31 -1.34 -22.80
CA ALA A 1 17.07 -0.78 -22.24
C ALA A 1 17.38 -0.31 -20.81
N GLN A 2 17.24 0.98 -20.53
CA GLN A 2 17.55 1.56 -19.22
C GLN A 2 16.62 0.92 -18.17
N VAL A 3 17.19 0.26 -17.16
CA VAL A 3 16.41 -0.29 -16.04
C VAL A 3 15.86 0.91 -15.26
N ARG A 4 14.60 1.27 -15.48
CA ARG A 4 13.92 2.29 -14.67
C ARG A 4 13.85 1.76 -13.23
N THR A 5 14.58 2.40 -12.33
CA THR A 5 14.46 2.15 -10.89
C THR A 5 13.01 2.40 -10.48
N ARG A 6 12.33 1.35 -10.01
CA ARG A 6 10.96 1.46 -9.50
C ARG A 6 10.97 2.29 -8.21
N SER A 7 9.95 3.10 -8.04
CA SER A 7 9.83 3.98 -6.87
C SER A 7 8.39 3.96 -6.34
N PRO A 8 8.15 4.32 -5.07
CA PRO A 8 6.80 4.46 -4.54
C PRO A 8 5.88 5.37 -5.36
N ALA A 9 6.42 6.30 -6.15
CA ALA A 9 5.62 7.13 -7.06
C ALA A 9 4.88 6.31 -8.15
N ASP A 10 5.33 5.09 -8.45
CA ASP A 10 4.64 4.19 -9.36
C ASP A 10 3.37 3.61 -8.72
N GLY A 11 3.47 3.09 -7.49
CA GLY A 11 2.31 2.67 -6.71
C GLY A 11 1.32 3.82 -6.43
N ALA A 12 1.82 5.03 -6.19
CA ALA A 12 0.99 6.21 -5.97
C ALA A 12 0.04 6.51 -7.15
N LYS A 13 0.50 6.30 -8.38
CA LYS A 13 -0.34 6.46 -9.59
C LYS A 13 -1.42 5.38 -9.69
N VAL A 14 -1.10 4.14 -9.32
CA VAL A 14 -2.08 3.04 -9.24
C VAL A 14 -3.18 3.38 -8.24
N VAL A 15 -2.82 3.87 -7.05
CA VAL A 15 -3.77 4.31 -6.02
C VAL A 15 -4.61 5.49 -6.50
N ALA A 16 -3.97 6.53 -7.05
CA ALA A 16 -4.68 7.72 -7.52
C ALA A 16 -5.69 7.38 -8.63
N ARG A 17 -5.32 6.50 -9.57
CA ARG A 17 -6.24 5.98 -10.58
C ARG A 17 -7.44 5.26 -9.97
N ALA A 18 -7.21 4.44 -8.94
CA ALA A 18 -8.29 3.75 -8.22
C ALA A 18 -9.21 4.72 -7.45
N TRP A 19 -8.71 5.87 -7.02
CA TRP A 19 -9.54 6.90 -6.38
C TRP A 19 -10.39 7.73 -7.36
N THR A 20 -10.00 7.82 -8.63
CA THR A 20 -10.70 8.61 -9.67
C THR A 20 -11.54 7.78 -10.62
N ASP A 21 -11.23 6.48 -10.77
CA ASP A 21 -11.92 5.56 -11.67
C ASP A 21 -12.44 4.34 -10.89
N PRO A 22 -13.74 4.33 -10.51
CA PRO A 22 -14.34 3.22 -9.78
C PRO A 22 -14.30 1.88 -10.54
N ALA A 23 -14.33 1.90 -11.87
CA ALA A 23 -14.25 0.69 -12.67
C ALA A 23 -12.83 0.12 -12.65
N TYR A 24 -11.81 0.98 -12.73
CA TYR A 24 -10.42 0.58 -12.51
C TYR A 24 -10.21 0.03 -11.11
N LYS A 25 -10.75 0.69 -10.07
CA LYS A 25 -10.67 0.21 -8.69
C LYS A 25 -11.23 -1.21 -8.54
N ALA A 26 -12.42 -1.46 -9.11
CA ALA A 26 -13.03 -2.79 -9.06
C ALA A 26 -12.11 -3.85 -9.69
N ARG A 27 -11.55 -3.58 -10.88
CA ARG A 27 -10.57 -4.47 -11.55
C ARG A 27 -9.30 -4.63 -10.71
N LEU A 28 -8.77 -3.55 -10.15
CA LEU A 28 -7.57 -3.56 -9.33
C LEU A 28 -7.74 -4.44 -8.10
N LEU A 29 -8.90 -4.41 -7.45
CA LEU A 29 -9.16 -5.22 -6.26
C LEU A 29 -9.40 -6.71 -6.59
N SER A 30 -9.99 -7.02 -7.76
CA SER A 30 -10.27 -8.40 -8.16
C SER A 30 -9.11 -9.09 -8.89
N ASP A 31 -8.42 -8.35 -9.77
CA ASP A 31 -7.31 -8.83 -10.60
C ASP A 31 -6.26 -7.72 -10.81
N PRO A 32 -5.37 -7.52 -9.82
CA PRO A 32 -4.25 -6.58 -9.95
C PRO A 32 -3.34 -6.90 -11.14
N ARG A 33 -3.27 -8.17 -11.57
CA ARG A 33 -2.40 -8.63 -12.65
C ARG A 33 -2.90 -8.16 -14.01
N SER A 34 -4.21 -7.96 -14.20
CA SER A 34 -4.76 -7.31 -15.39
C SER A 34 -4.79 -5.79 -15.28
N ALA A 35 -5.06 -5.23 -14.10
CA ALA A 35 -5.28 -3.78 -13.92
C ALA A 35 -3.98 -2.96 -13.91
N VAL A 36 -2.93 -3.42 -13.22
CA VAL A 36 -1.67 -2.67 -13.11
C VAL A 36 -1.00 -2.41 -14.49
N PRO A 37 -1.01 -3.35 -15.45
CA PRO A 37 -0.54 -3.10 -16.82
C PRO A 37 -1.24 -1.99 -17.59
N GLU A 38 -2.50 -1.64 -17.27
CA GLU A 38 -3.22 -0.53 -17.92
C GLU A 38 -2.46 0.81 -17.77
N LEU A 39 -1.68 0.96 -16.69
CA LEU A 39 -0.85 2.14 -16.42
C LEU A 39 0.62 1.97 -16.88
N GLY A 40 0.93 0.92 -17.65
CA GLY A 40 2.27 0.65 -18.16
C GLY A 40 3.23 0.00 -17.15
N TYR A 41 2.71 -0.48 -16.03
CA TYR A 41 3.47 -1.18 -14.99
C TYR A 41 3.45 -2.69 -15.20
N ARG A 42 4.57 -3.37 -14.90
CA ARG A 42 4.67 -4.83 -15.03
C ARG A 42 4.97 -5.41 -13.66
N LEU A 43 4.08 -6.28 -13.20
CA LEU A 43 4.27 -7.05 -11.98
C LEU A 43 5.29 -8.16 -12.19
N SER A 44 5.85 -8.67 -11.10
CA SER A 44 6.68 -9.86 -11.16
C SER A 44 5.87 -11.06 -11.67
N ARG A 45 6.56 -11.99 -12.33
CA ARG A 45 5.99 -13.30 -12.65
C ARG A 45 6.11 -14.27 -11.47
N ASP A 46 7.08 -14.04 -10.59
CA ASP A 46 7.44 -14.93 -9.49
C ASP A 46 6.61 -14.68 -8.22
N ALA A 47 5.77 -13.65 -8.23
CA ALA A 47 4.89 -13.34 -7.12
C ALA A 47 3.58 -12.72 -7.63
N ASP A 48 2.47 -13.09 -6.99
CA ASP A 48 1.18 -12.47 -7.17
C ASP A 48 1.06 -11.19 -6.33
N LEU A 49 0.35 -10.20 -6.87
CA LEU A 49 -0.02 -9.00 -6.14
C LEU A 49 -1.45 -9.15 -5.65
N ALA A 50 -1.70 -8.82 -4.39
CA ALA A 50 -3.03 -8.59 -3.85
C ALA A 50 -3.14 -7.13 -3.41
N VAL A 51 -4.28 -6.49 -3.68
CA VAL A 51 -4.56 -5.12 -3.23
C VAL A 51 -5.61 -5.19 -2.12
N VAL A 52 -5.28 -4.65 -0.95
CA VAL A 52 -6.18 -4.64 0.22
C VAL A 52 -6.66 -3.23 0.49
N GLU A 53 -7.98 -3.05 0.52
CA GLU A 53 -8.59 -1.72 0.64
C GLU A 53 -8.80 -1.33 2.11
N ASN A 54 -8.31 -0.13 2.48
CA ASN A 54 -8.70 0.48 3.75
C ASN A 54 -10.09 1.11 3.63
N THR A 55 -10.94 0.85 4.62
CA THR A 55 -12.30 1.40 4.74
C THR A 55 -12.41 2.20 6.05
N ALA A 56 -13.60 2.73 6.34
CA ALA A 56 -13.84 3.38 7.64
C ALA A 56 -13.62 2.43 8.82
N ASP A 57 -13.92 1.15 8.64
CA ASP A 57 -13.91 0.15 9.72
C ASP A 57 -12.66 -0.74 9.71
N VAL A 58 -11.88 -0.73 8.63
CA VAL A 58 -10.74 -1.64 8.44
C VAL A 58 -9.51 -0.89 7.94
N HIS A 59 -8.41 -1.04 8.67
CA HIS A 59 -7.09 -0.56 8.27
C HIS A 59 -6.13 -1.74 8.12
N HIS A 60 -5.49 -1.86 6.96
CA HIS A 60 -4.53 -2.92 6.68
C HIS A 60 -3.10 -2.47 7.03
N LEU A 61 -2.30 -3.39 7.55
CA LEU A 61 -0.87 -3.21 7.82
C LEU A 61 -0.09 -4.38 7.21
N VAL A 62 0.81 -4.11 6.28
CA VAL A 62 1.58 -5.15 5.57
C VAL A 62 2.90 -5.42 6.27
N VAL A 63 3.24 -6.69 6.46
CA VAL A 63 4.54 -7.13 7.00
C VAL A 63 5.04 -8.34 6.22
N CYS A 64 6.32 -8.65 6.36
CA CYS A 64 6.87 -9.97 6.05
C CYS A 64 7.63 -10.46 7.27
N THR A 65 6.99 -11.25 8.13
CA THR A 65 7.57 -11.66 9.41
C THR A 65 8.85 -12.48 9.22
N LEU A 66 8.92 -13.30 8.16
CA LEU A 66 10.03 -14.20 7.88
C LEU A 66 11.26 -13.52 7.26
N CYS A 67 11.07 -12.47 6.46
CA CYS A 67 12.19 -11.80 5.78
C CYS A 67 11.88 -10.34 5.45
N SER A 68 11.47 -10.07 4.22
CA SER A 68 11.30 -8.71 3.67
C SER A 68 10.51 -8.68 2.36
N CYS A 69 9.66 -9.69 2.09
CA CYS A 69 8.80 -9.74 0.91
C CYS A 69 8.01 -8.43 0.75
N TYR A 70 8.08 -7.85 -0.44
CA TYR A 70 7.61 -6.49 -0.72
C TYR A 70 7.23 -6.33 -2.20
N PRO A 71 6.20 -5.53 -2.56
CA PRO A 71 5.79 -5.32 -3.96
C PRO A 71 6.75 -4.37 -4.70
N THR A 72 8.00 -4.81 -4.92
CA THR A 72 9.08 -3.98 -5.47
C THR A 72 8.79 -3.43 -6.87
N ALA A 73 7.94 -4.11 -7.64
CA ALA A 73 7.47 -3.64 -8.95
C ALA A 73 6.74 -2.29 -8.90
N LEU A 74 6.13 -1.96 -7.75
CA LEU A 74 5.36 -0.72 -7.55
C LEU A 74 5.97 0.20 -6.49
N LEU A 75 6.65 -0.35 -5.49
CA LEU A 75 7.13 0.42 -4.34
C LEU A 75 8.66 0.55 -4.26
N GLY A 76 9.41 -0.05 -5.20
CA GLY A 76 10.87 -0.11 -5.13
C GLY A 76 11.37 -0.97 -3.97
N SER A 77 12.60 -0.74 -3.52
CA SER A 77 13.19 -1.53 -2.41
C SER A 77 12.47 -1.25 -1.08
N PRO A 78 12.28 -2.28 -0.22
CA PRO A 78 11.70 -2.06 1.09
C PRO A 78 12.61 -1.18 1.95
N PRO A 79 12.05 -0.28 2.77
CA PRO A 79 12.83 0.55 3.68
C PRO A 79 13.47 -0.26 4.80
N ASP A 80 14.50 0.29 5.45
CA ASP A 80 15.25 -0.41 6.50
C ASP A 80 14.37 -0.79 7.70
N TRP A 81 13.44 0.07 8.10
CA TRP A 81 12.50 -0.23 9.17
C TRP A 81 11.61 -1.43 8.86
N TYR A 82 11.22 -1.65 7.59
CA TYR A 82 10.37 -2.78 7.20
C TYR A 82 11.12 -4.12 7.34
N LYS A 83 12.44 -4.11 7.11
CA LYS A 83 13.33 -5.28 7.25
C LYS A 83 13.73 -5.54 8.71
N SER A 84 13.53 -4.56 9.59
CA SER A 84 13.98 -4.63 10.98
C SER A 84 13.26 -5.73 11.77
N PHE A 85 13.97 -6.36 12.71
CA PHE A 85 13.36 -7.32 13.64
C PHE A 85 12.23 -6.69 14.46
N ALA A 86 12.42 -5.44 14.89
CA ALA A 86 11.44 -4.70 15.68
C ALA A 86 10.08 -4.60 14.95
N TYR A 87 10.08 -4.14 13.69
CA TYR A 87 8.85 -4.07 12.90
C TYR A 87 8.25 -5.46 12.65
N ARG A 88 9.07 -6.39 12.16
CA ARG A 88 8.63 -7.73 11.74
C ARG A 88 7.99 -8.53 12.86
N GLN A 89 8.51 -8.41 14.08
CA GLN A 89 7.95 -9.10 15.25
C GLN A 89 6.71 -8.39 15.79
N ARG A 90 6.77 -7.06 15.93
CA ARG A 90 5.74 -6.29 16.67
C ARG A 90 4.50 -6.02 15.83
N ALA A 91 4.63 -5.90 14.51
CA ALA A 91 3.50 -5.59 13.63
C ALA A 91 2.37 -6.63 13.74
N VAL A 92 2.68 -7.91 14.03
CA VAL A 92 1.67 -8.97 14.20
C VAL A 92 1.19 -9.17 15.65
N VAL A 93 1.86 -8.56 16.64
CA VAL A 93 1.55 -8.73 18.06
C VAL A 93 0.83 -7.50 18.63
N GLU A 94 1.35 -6.32 18.32
CA GLU A 94 0.91 -5.03 18.87
C GLU A 94 0.78 -3.96 17.76
N PRO A 95 0.02 -4.22 16.67
CA PRO A 95 -0.03 -3.33 15.51
C PRO A 95 -0.42 -1.90 15.83
N ARG A 96 -1.35 -1.68 16.78
CA ARG A 96 -1.73 -0.32 17.22
C ARG A 96 -0.56 0.45 17.81
N ALA A 97 0.29 -0.21 18.60
CA ALA A 97 1.46 0.44 19.20
C ALA A 97 2.50 0.79 18.12
N VAL A 98 2.74 -0.14 17.18
CA VAL A 98 3.60 0.11 16.02
C VAL A 98 3.10 1.31 15.21
N LEU A 99 1.81 1.38 14.89
CA LEU A 99 1.26 2.53 14.14
C LEU A 99 1.47 3.87 14.86
N ARG A 100 1.31 3.92 16.19
CA ARG A 100 1.57 5.14 16.97
C ARG A 100 3.02 5.60 16.88
N GLU A 101 3.99 4.69 16.78
CA GLU A 101 5.41 5.03 16.58
C GLU A 101 5.68 5.66 15.20
N PHE A 102 4.87 5.31 14.19
CA PHE A 102 4.86 5.97 12.89
C PHE A 102 4.02 7.26 12.87
N GLY A 103 3.47 7.69 14.03
CA GLY A 103 2.61 8.87 14.13
C GLY A 103 1.18 8.66 13.63
N THR A 104 0.75 7.41 13.47
CA THR A 104 -0.58 7.07 12.96
C THR A 104 -1.48 6.62 14.11
N GLU A 105 -2.46 7.45 14.42
CA GLU A 105 -3.50 7.14 15.40
C GLU A 105 -4.80 6.78 14.66
N LEU A 106 -5.33 5.62 14.97
CA LEU A 106 -6.60 5.15 14.43
C LEU A 106 -7.64 5.13 15.53
N ASP A 107 -8.90 5.37 15.16
CA ASP A 107 -10.04 5.18 16.05
C ASP A 107 -10.00 3.78 16.70
N GLU A 108 -10.45 3.70 17.96
CA GLU A 108 -10.45 2.45 18.72
C GLU A 108 -11.31 1.36 18.06
N CYS A 109 -12.38 1.77 17.38
CA CYS A 109 -13.30 0.90 16.65
C CYS A 109 -12.74 0.44 15.30
N THR A 110 -11.76 1.14 14.71
CA THR A 110 -11.15 0.76 13.44
C THR A 110 -10.36 -0.52 13.59
N ARG A 111 -10.81 -1.62 12.97
CA ARG A 111 -10.13 -2.92 13.05
C ARG A 111 -8.83 -2.88 12.25
N ILE A 112 -7.72 -3.25 12.87
CA ILE A 112 -6.47 -3.46 12.14
C ILE A 112 -6.40 -4.89 11.62
N ARG A 113 -6.16 -5.05 10.32
CA ARG A 113 -5.86 -6.32 9.67
C ARG A 113 -4.39 -6.35 9.25
N VAL A 114 -3.60 -7.09 9.99
CA VAL A 114 -2.20 -7.32 9.63
C VAL A 114 -2.14 -8.40 8.56
N VAL A 115 -1.53 -8.10 7.42
CA VAL A 115 -1.35 -9.05 6.32
C VAL A 115 0.14 -9.40 6.19
N ASP A 116 0.44 -10.67 6.42
CA ASP A 116 1.81 -11.18 6.34
C ASP A 116 2.08 -11.73 4.94
N SER A 117 3.12 -11.19 4.30
CA SER A 117 3.58 -11.55 2.95
C SER A 117 4.34 -12.88 2.99
N THR A 118 3.60 -13.94 3.29
CA THR A 118 4.06 -15.33 3.24
C THR A 118 3.84 -15.91 1.84
N ALA A 119 4.67 -16.90 1.47
CA ALA A 119 4.69 -17.49 0.13
C ALA A 119 4.86 -16.43 -0.99
N ASP A 120 4.13 -16.60 -2.09
CA ASP A 120 4.32 -15.82 -3.32
C ASP A 120 3.35 -14.63 -3.43
N LEU A 121 2.71 -14.22 -2.33
CA LEU A 121 1.85 -13.03 -2.31
C LEU A 121 2.63 -11.78 -1.88
N ARG A 122 2.39 -10.68 -2.58
CA ARG A 122 2.81 -9.33 -2.21
C ARG A 122 1.57 -8.47 -2.06
N TYR A 123 1.55 -7.62 -1.03
CA TYR A 123 0.40 -6.78 -0.74
C TYR A 123 0.70 -5.32 -1.06
N LEU A 124 -0.27 -4.64 -1.66
CA LEU A 124 -0.34 -3.19 -1.74
C LEU A 124 -1.59 -2.75 -0.97
N VAL A 125 -1.44 -1.84 -0.01
CA VAL A 125 -2.59 -1.21 0.62
C VAL A 125 -3.13 -0.14 -0.33
N LEU A 126 -4.45 -0.16 -0.58
CA LEU A 126 -5.18 0.94 -1.17
C LEU A 126 -5.70 1.82 -0.02
N PRO A 127 -4.99 2.91 0.33
CA PRO A 127 -5.43 3.79 1.41
C PRO A 127 -6.76 4.48 1.06
N ARG A 128 -7.47 4.96 2.09
CA ARG A 128 -8.64 5.81 1.89
C ARG A 128 -8.23 7.11 1.20
N ARG A 129 -9.07 7.59 0.28
CA ARG A 129 -8.93 8.94 -0.26
C ARG A 129 -9.18 9.94 0.88
N PRO A 130 -8.25 10.86 1.15
CA PRO A 130 -8.42 11.84 2.22
C PRO A 130 -9.54 12.83 1.87
N ALA A 131 -10.31 13.25 2.88
CA ALA A 131 -11.32 14.30 2.74
C ALA A 131 -10.68 15.62 2.31
N GLY A 132 -11.43 16.48 1.61
CA GLY A 132 -10.93 17.76 1.10
C GLY A 132 -10.16 17.64 -0.23
N SER A 133 -10.00 16.42 -0.75
CA SER A 133 -9.32 16.16 -2.02
C SER A 133 -10.28 16.05 -3.21
N GLU A 134 -11.57 16.32 -3.05
CA GLU A 134 -12.64 16.00 -4.01
C GLU A 134 -12.43 16.66 -5.37
N ARG A 135 -11.82 17.86 -5.40
CA ARG A 135 -11.55 18.64 -6.61
C ARG A 135 -10.16 18.40 -7.22
N MET A 136 -9.32 17.62 -6.56
CA MET A 136 -7.96 17.34 -7.04
C MET A 136 -8.00 16.38 -8.24
N ASN A 137 -7.14 16.64 -9.21
CA ASN A 137 -6.95 15.74 -10.35
C ASN A 137 -6.07 14.53 -9.96
N GLU A 138 -5.95 13.55 -10.86
CA GLU A 138 -5.23 12.30 -10.61
C GLU A 138 -3.75 12.52 -10.22
N VAL A 139 -3.07 13.52 -10.80
CA VAL A 139 -1.67 13.83 -10.50
C VAL A 139 -1.52 14.43 -9.11
N GLU A 140 -2.40 15.36 -8.75
CA GLU A 140 -2.45 15.97 -7.42
C GLU A 140 -2.75 14.92 -6.35
N LEU A 141 -3.71 14.03 -6.61
CA LEU A 141 -4.05 12.91 -5.72
C LEU A 141 -2.88 11.95 -5.54
N ALA A 142 -2.13 11.64 -6.59
CA ALA A 142 -0.92 10.81 -6.47
C ALA A 142 0.14 11.46 -5.56
N GLY A 143 0.18 12.79 -5.46
CA GLY A 143 1.04 13.52 -4.53
C GLY A 143 0.71 13.32 -3.05
N LEU A 144 -0.53 12.90 -2.74
CA LEU A 144 -0.96 12.59 -1.37
C LEU A 144 -0.59 11.17 -0.93
N VAL A 145 -0.39 10.26 -1.88
CA VAL A 145 -0.11 8.85 -1.60
C VAL A 145 1.36 8.68 -1.26
N THR A 146 1.63 8.15 -0.07
CA THR A 146 2.99 7.88 0.41
C THR A 146 3.31 6.40 0.36
N ARG A 147 4.60 6.04 0.31
CA ARG A 147 5.05 4.65 0.52
C ARG A 147 4.41 4.05 1.77
N ASP A 148 4.42 4.83 2.85
CA ASP A 148 3.96 4.41 4.17
C ASP A 148 2.44 4.15 4.18
N SER A 149 1.66 4.94 3.43
CA SER A 149 0.23 4.70 3.22
C SER A 149 -0.08 3.45 2.38
N MET A 150 0.84 3.06 1.49
CA MET A 150 0.72 1.87 0.65
C MET A 150 1.26 0.59 1.33
N VAL A 151 2.00 0.73 2.43
CA VAL A 151 2.37 -0.37 3.35
C VAL A 151 1.36 -0.47 4.49
N GLY A 152 0.68 0.62 4.82
CA GLY A 152 -0.31 0.69 5.89
C GLY A 152 0.24 1.12 7.24
N VAL A 153 1.48 1.63 7.31
CA VAL A 153 2.02 2.25 8.54
C VAL A 153 1.58 3.70 8.71
N GLY A 154 0.87 4.26 7.72
CA GLY A 154 0.23 5.58 7.81
C GLY A 154 -0.99 5.73 6.92
N GLU A 155 -1.64 6.89 7.03
CA GLU A 155 -2.69 7.30 6.09
C GLU A 155 -2.09 8.12 4.93
N ALA A 156 -2.87 8.32 3.87
CA ALA A 156 -2.51 9.29 2.84
C ALA A 156 -2.45 10.70 3.43
N LYS A 157 -1.62 11.57 2.86
CA LYS A 157 -1.53 12.97 3.31
C LYS A 157 -2.87 13.67 3.11
N THR A 158 -3.24 14.52 4.05
CA THR A 158 -4.32 15.48 3.85
C THR A 158 -3.85 16.60 2.90
N PRO A 159 -4.73 17.12 2.02
CA PRO A 159 -4.44 18.29 1.19
C PRO A 159 -4.04 19.53 2.00
#